data_AF-A0A7S1RWG7-F1
#
_entry.id   AF-A0A7S1RWG7-F1
#
_cell.length_a   1.000
_cell.length_b   1.000
_cell.length_c   1.000
_cell.angle_alpha   90.00
_cell.angle_beta   90.00
_cell.angle_gamma   90.00
#
_symmetry.space_group_name_H-M   'P 1'
#
loop_
_entity.id
_entity.type
_entity.pdbx_description
1 polymer ?
#
loop_
_entity_poly.entity_id
_entity_poly.type
_entity_poly.pdbx_seq_one_letter_code
_entity_poly.pdbx_strand_id
1 'polypeptide(L)'
;VPRDRFMLSLHTYSWSGPGKWSPKAFAGGGVAWMFLQAYDTMMSQELYGELREWQLIEQMDREWGFCLDQDLCPVWLSEFGADSNSEYDCQWFASMCRYLARKDADFAYWPLNV
;
A
#
# COMPACT_ATOMS: atom_id res chain seq x y z
N VAL A 1 21.10 -10.10 2.39
CA VAL A 1 21.36 -8.66 2.61
C VAL A 1 22.78 -8.44 3.13
N PRO A 2 23.63 -7.63 2.45
CA PRO A 2 24.96 -7.25 2.94
C PRO A 2 24.89 -6.59 4.33
N ARG A 3 25.86 -6.90 5.22
CA ARG A 3 25.84 -6.46 6.63
C ARG A 3 26.08 -4.95 6.84
N ASP A 4 26.43 -4.24 5.79
CA ASP A 4 26.88 -2.84 5.78
C ASP A 4 25.85 -1.87 5.18
N ARG A 5 24.67 -2.35 4.77
CA ARG A 5 23.60 -1.51 4.22
C ARG A 5 22.37 -1.51 5.11
N PHE A 6 21.74 -0.34 5.26
CA PHE A 6 20.38 -0.26 5.78
C PHE A 6 19.41 -0.90 4.79
N MET A 7 18.38 -1.57 5.29
CA MET A 7 17.32 -2.18 4.49
C MET A 7 16.01 -1.47 4.81
N LEU A 8 15.27 -1.12 3.77
CA LEU A 8 13.95 -0.52 3.91
C LEU A 8 12.91 -1.63 4.09
N SER A 9 12.20 -1.61 5.22
CA SER A 9 11.12 -2.55 5.54
C SER A 9 9.77 -1.88 5.34
N LEU A 10 8.84 -2.52 4.63
CA LEU A 10 7.55 -1.94 4.25
C LEU A 10 6.37 -2.82 4.66
N HIS A 11 5.30 -2.17 5.12
CA HIS A 11 4.01 -2.78 5.40
C HIS A 11 2.99 -2.14 4.46
N THR A 12 2.32 -2.94 3.63
CA THR A 12 1.37 -2.42 2.64
C THR A 12 0.18 -3.35 2.46
N TYR A 13 -0.99 -2.73 2.31
CA TYR A 13 -2.29 -3.38 2.15
C TYR A 13 -3.18 -2.61 1.17
N SER A 14 -4.19 -3.27 0.62
CA SER A 14 -5.22 -2.66 -0.24
C SER A 14 -5.85 -1.40 0.38
N TRP A 15 -6.07 -1.41 1.70
CA TRP A 15 -6.66 -0.33 2.48
C TRP A 15 -5.64 0.69 3.01
N SER A 16 -4.36 0.50 2.72
CA SER A 16 -3.32 1.51 2.93
C SER A 16 -3.13 2.34 1.65
N GLY A 17 -2.37 3.43 1.73
CA GLY A 17 -2.16 4.29 0.59
C GLY A 17 -1.61 5.65 0.98
N PRO A 18 -1.27 6.48 -0.01
CA PRO A 18 -1.14 7.92 0.18
C PRO A 18 -2.43 8.53 0.78
N GLY A 19 -3.58 7.86 0.61
CA GLY A 19 -4.83 8.14 1.30
C GLY A 19 -4.75 8.03 2.82
N LYS A 20 -5.32 9.01 3.53
CA LYS A 20 -5.51 8.89 4.98
C LYS A 20 -6.64 7.91 5.27
N TRP A 21 -6.35 6.90 6.11
CA TRP A 21 -7.38 6.17 6.83
C TRP A 21 -8.16 7.14 7.71
N SER A 22 -9.45 7.36 7.38
CA SER A 22 -10.38 8.14 8.19
C SER A 22 -11.17 7.19 9.10
N PRO A 23 -11.15 7.38 10.44
CA PRO A 23 -11.90 6.54 11.37
C PRO A 23 -13.41 6.83 11.21
N LYS A 24 -14.05 6.21 10.23
CA LYS A 24 -15.51 6.29 10.01
C LYS A 24 -16.31 5.78 11.22
N ALA A 25 -15.67 5.10 12.17
CA ALA A 25 -16.29 4.46 13.33
C ALA A 25 -16.44 5.34 14.61
N PHE A 26 -15.89 6.56 14.67
CA PHE A 26 -15.80 7.33 15.95
C PHE A 26 -16.39 8.75 16.00
N ALA A 27 -17.25 9.19 15.06
CA ALA A 27 -17.80 10.56 15.11
C ALA A 27 -19.31 10.66 14.82
N GLY A 28 -20.07 11.18 15.79
CA GLY A 28 -21.49 11.52 15.66
C GLY A 28 -21.70 12.70 14.70
N GLY A 29 -22.63 12.54 13.75
CA GLY A 29 -22.81 13.43 12.59
C GLY A 29 -23.14 14.91 12.88
N GLY A 30 -23.18 15.71 11.80
CA GLY A 30 -23.52 17.15 11.83
C GLY A 30 -22.86 17.94 10.68
N VAL A 31 -23.05 19.26 10.64
CA VAL A 31 -22.44 20.17 9.63
C VAL A 31 -20.92 20.11 9.60
N ALA A 32 -20.26 19.93 10.74
CA ALA A 32 -18.82 19.69 10.81
C ALA A 32 -18.39 18.42 10.06
N TRP A 33 -19.25 17.40 10.01
CA TRP A 33 -19.02 16.17 9.25
C TRP A 33 -19.14 16.42 7.74
N MET A 34 -20.10 17.25 7.31
CA MET A 34 -20.23 17.63 5.90
C MET A 34 -18.97 18.36 5.40
N PHE A 35 -18.40 19.24 6.22
CA PHE A 35 -17.13 19.91 5.91
C PHE A 35 -15.93 18.97 5.95
N LEU A 36 -15.84 18.07 6.93
CA LEU A 36 -14.78 17.06 6.97
C LEU A 36 -14.86 16.09 5.80
N GLN A 37 -16.06 15.68 5.39
CA GLN A 37 -16.28 14.79 4.27
C GLN A 37 -16.00 15.48 2.93
N ALA A 38 -16.35 16.77 2.79
CA ALA A 38 -15.99 17.55 1.61
C ALA A 38 -14.48 17.78 1.52
N TYR A 39 -13.81 18.06 2.66
CA TYR A 39 -12.36 18.16 2.73
C TYR A 39 -11.70 16.81 2.43
N ASP A 40 -12.20 15.72 3.01
CA ASP A 40 -11.73 14.36 2.75
C ASP A 40 -11.91 14.03 1.28
N THR A 41 -13.08 14.25 0.68
CA THR A 41 -13.32 14.03 -0.77
C THR A 41 -12.45 14.91 -1.68
N MET A 42 -12.16 16.15 -1.27
CA MET A 42 -11.34 17.08 -2.04
C MET A 42 -9.84 16.79 -1.90
N MET A 43 -9.43 16.16 -0.80
CA MET A 43 -8.04 15.86 -0.46
C MET A 43 -7.74 14.35 -0.44
N SER A 44 -8.74 13.51 -0.75
CA SER A 44 -8.64 12.05 -0.62
C SER A 44 -7.66 11.58 -1.66
N GLN A 45 -6.52 11.11 -1.19
CA GLN A 45 -5.64 10.31 -2.00
C GLN A 45 -6.22 8.88 -2.02
N GLU A 46 -6.24 8.25 -3.19
CA GLU A 46 -6.83 6.93 -3.40
C GLU A 46 -6.12 5.87 -2.55
N LEU A 47 -6.88 4.91 -2.01
CA LEU A 47 -6.31 3.72 -1.37
C LEU A 47 -5.59 2.88 -2.44
N TYR A 48 -4.54 2.14 -2.08
CA TYR A 48 -3.82 1.34 -3.07
C TYR A 48 -4.72 0.33 -3.79
N GLY A 49 -5.72 -0.23 -3.12
CA GLY A 49 -6.66 -1.15 -3.73
C GLY A 49 -7.65 -0.49 -4.70
N GLU A 50 -7.80 0.84 -4.65
CA GLU A 50 -8.61 1.61 -5.61
C GLU A 50 -7.83 1.95 -6.89
N LEU A 51 -6.49 1.87 -6.84
CA LEU A 51 -5.62 2.16 -7.98
C LEU A 51 -5.72 1.07 -9.04
N ARG A 52 -5.73 1.47 -10.31
CA ARG A 52 -5.47 0.52 -11.42
C ARG A 52 -4.04 0.01 -11.34
N GLU A 53 -3.77 -1.17 -11.91
CA GLU A 53 -2.44 -1.80 -11.86
C GLU A 53 -1.29 -0.83 -12.26
N TRP A 54 -1.45 -0.06 -13.34
CA TRP A 54 -0.42 0.88 -13.78
C TRP A 54 -0.22 2.06 -12.80
N GLN A 55 -1.29 2.56 -12.18
CA GLN A 55 -1.22 3.61 -11.16
C GLN A 55 -0.54 3.08 -9.91
N LEU A 56 -0.87 1.85 -9.51
CA LEU A 56 -0.24 1.19 -8.37
C LEU A 56 1.26 1.01 -8.60
N ILE A 57 1.67 0.57 -9.79
CA ILE A 57 3.08 0.43 -10.16
C ILE A 57 3.80 1.78 -10.07
N GLU A 58 3.25 2.83 -10.69
CA GLU A 58 3.83 4.18 -10.65
C GLU A 58 3.94 4.70 -9.20
N GLN A 59 2.92 4.41 -8.38
CA GLN A 59 2.89 4.77 -6.98
C GLN A 59 3.98 4.05 -6.17
N MET A 60 4.15 2.74 -6.36
CA MET A 60 5.20 1.96 -5.71
C MET A 60 6.60 2.42 -6.15
N ASP A 61 6.78 2.72 -7.45
CA ASP A 61 8.04 3.27 -7.99
C ASP A 61 8.40 4.60 -7.31
N ARG A 62 7.40 5.48 -7.13
CA ARG A 62 7.57 6.78 -6.46
C ARG A 62 7.89 6.65 -4.98
N GLU A 63 7.27 5.70 -4.30
CA GLU A 63 7.40 5.58 -2.84
C GLU A 63 8.65 4.85 -2.40
N TRP A 64 9.07 3.81 -3.14
CA TRP A 64 10.21 2.99 -2.73
C TRP A 64 10.89 2.23 -3.86
N GLY A 65 10.26 2.00 -5.01
CA GLY A 65 10.84 1.23 -6.11
C GLY A 65 12.15 1.84 -6.63
N PHE A 66 12.27 3.17 -6.55
CA PHE A 66 13.50 3.89 -6.86
C PHE A 66 14.72 3.43 -6.02
N CYS A 67 14.51 2.90 -4.81
CA CYS A 67 15.59 2.37 -3.97
C CYS A 67 16.26 1.16 -4.63
N LEU A 68 15.47 0.28 -5.25
CA LEU A 68 15.98 -0.90 -5.96
C LEU A 68 16.57 -0.49 -7.32
N ASP A 69 15.87 0.33 -8.09
CA ASP A 69 16.31 0.74 -9.44
C ASP A 69 17.65 1.48 -9.42
N GLN A 70 17.94 2.22 -8.35
CA GLN A 70 19.15 3.02 -8.18
C GLN A 70 20.20 2.38 -7.24
N ASP A 71 20.00 1.12 -6.81
CA ASP A 71 20.85 0.40 -5.83
C ASP A 71 21.13 1.21 -4.54
N LEU A 72 20.15 2.00 -4.06
CA LEU A 72 20.31 2.82 -2.87
C LEU A 72 20.29 1.95 -1.60
N CYS A 73 19.32 1.04 -1.53
CA CYS A 73 19.21 0.08 -0.45
C CYS A 73 18.34 -1.12 -0.86
N PRO A 74 18.56 -2.30 -0.24
CA PRO A 74 17.64 -3.41 -0.33
C PRO A 74 16.27 -3.04 0.25
N VAL A 75 15.21 -3.56 -0.36
CA VAL A 75 13.83 -3.39 0.10
C VAL A 75 13.25 -4.76 0.45
N TRP A 76 12.65 -4.87 1.63
CA TRP A 76 11.90 -6.03 2.08
C TRP A 76 10.47 -5.62 2.40
N LEU A 77 9.49 -6.18 1.67
CA LEU A 77 8.09 -6.08 2.08
C LEU A 77 7.86 -7.06 3.24
N SER A 78 8.03 -6.59 4.46
CA SER A 78 7.93 -7.40 5.67
C SER A 78 6.50 -7.80 6.01
N GLU A 79 5.51 -7.06 5.50
CA GLU A 79 4.10 -7.38 5.71
C GLU A 79 3.25 -6.95 4.51
N PHE A 80 2.66 -7.93 3.83
CA PHE A 80 1.61 -7.70 2.84
C PHE A 80 0.77 -8.97 2.68
N GLY A 81 -0.50 -8.80 2.33
CA GLY A 81 -1.40 -9.91 2.08
C GLY A 81 -2.83 -9.44 1.82
N ALA A 82 -3.71 -10.41 1.60
CA ALA A 82 -5.11 -10.16 1.26
C ALA A 82 -6.03 -11.13 1.99
N ASP A 83 -7.23 -10.67 2.33
CA ASP A 83 -8.34 -11.56 2.66
C ASP A 83 -8.81 -12.26 1.37
N SER A 84 -8.66 -13.59 1.31
CA SER A 84 -9.06 -14.40 0.15
C SER A 84 -10.56 -14.33 -0.16
N ASN A 85 -11.40 -13.86 0.77
CA ASN A 85 -12.83 -13.67 0.55
C ASN A 85 -13.16 -12.30 -0.04
N SER A 86 -12.19 -11.39 -0.11
CA SER A 86 -12.33 -10.03 -0.63
C SER A 86 -11.75 -9.97 -2.04
N GLU A 87 -12.62 -9.94 -3.07
CA GLU A 87 -12.18 -9.80 -4.46
C GLU A 87 -11.35 -8.53 -4.65
N TYR A 88 -11.73 -7.46 -3.96
CA TYR A 88 -11.00 -6.18 -3.92
C TYR A 88 -9.55 -6.36 -3.43
N ASP A 89 -9.35 -7.05 -2.30
CA ASP A 89 -8.00 -7.29 -1.77
C ASP A 89 -7.19 -8.22 -2.68
N CYS A 90 -7.83 -9.25 -3.23
CA CYS A 90 -7.18 -10.18 -4.16
C CYS A 90 -6.70 -9.50 -5.45
N GLN A 91 -7.47 -8.56 -6.00
CA GLN A 91 -7.08 -7.81 -7.21
C GLN A 91 -5.86 -6.92 -6.95
N TRP A 92 -5.84 -6.20 -5.83
CA TRP A 92 -4.69 -5.42 -5.39
C TRP A 92 -3.46 -6.32 -5.17
N PHE A 93 -3.64 -7.42 -4.44
CA PHE A 93 -2.57 -8.35 -4.10
C PHE A 93 -1.94 -8.97 -5.35
N ALA A 94 -2.74 -9.38 -6.33
CA ALA A 94 -2.23 -9.88 -7.61
C ALA A 94 -1.37 -8.84 -8.34
N SER A 95 -1.78 -7.56 -8.31
CA SER A 95 -1.03 -6.46 -8.92
C SER A 95 0.29 -6.21 -8.17
N MET A 96 0.27 -6.24 -6.84
CA MET A 96 1.48 -6.16 -6.02
C MET A 96 2.44 -7.34 -6.28
N CYS A 97 1.95 -8.58 -6.32
CA CYS A 97 2.79 -9.74 -6.65
C CYS A 97 3.49 -9.58 -8.01
N ARG A 98 2.79 -9.07 -9.04
CA ARG A 98 3.41 -8.77 -10.33
C ARG A 98 4.49 -7.70 -10.21
N TYR A 99 4.25 -6.66 -9.43
CA TYR A 99 5.23 -5.60 -9.22
C TYR A 99 6.48 -6.11 -8.48
N LEU A 100 6.31 -6.87 -7.39
CA LEU A 100 7.42 -7.47 -6.65
C LEU A 100 8.24 -8.40 -7.53
N ALA A 101 7.59 -9.24 -8.35
CA ALA A 101 8.27 -10.11 -9.29
C ALA A 101 9.05 -9.32 -10.36
N ARG A 102 8.53 -8.18 -10.83
CA ARG A 102 9.25 -7.31 -11.78
C ARG A 102 10.47 -6.62 -11.17
N LYS A 103 10.41 -6.29 -9.88
CA LYS A 103 11.50 -5.60 -9.15
C LYS A 103 12.50 -6.55 -8.51
N ASP A 104 12.25 -7.86 -8.53
CA ASP A 104 13.01 -8.86 -7.78
C ASP A 104 13.11 -8.50 -6.27
N ALA A 105 11.98 -8.04 -5.71
CA ALA A 105 11.93 -7.57 -4.34
C ALA A 105 11.67 -8.72 -3.36
N ASP A 106 12.40 -8.75 -2.25
CA ASP A 106 12.18 -9.70 -1.15
C ASP A 106 10.89 -9.39 -0.39
N PHE A 107 10.18 -10.42 0.09
CA PHE A 107 8.91 -10.25 0.80
C PHE A 107 8.65 -11.31 1.87
N ALA A 108 7.74 -10.99 2.80
CA ALA A 108 7.11 -11.91 3.74
C ALA A 108 5.59 -11.73 3.67
N TYR A 109 4.87 -12.82 3.40
CA TYR A 109 3.41 -12.82 3.34
C TYR A 109 2.79 -12.80 4.75
N TRP A 110 1.72 -12.02 4.93
CA TRP A 110 0.95 -11.98 6.17
C TRP A 110 -0.57 -11.93 5.92
N PRO A 111 -1.37 -12.73 6.63
CA PRO A 111 -0.97 -13.72 7.63
C PRO A 111 -0.74 -15.10 7.01
N LEU A 112 0.34 -15.80 7.41
CA LEU A 112 0.50 -17.24 7.12
C LEU A 112 -0.54 -18.09 7.89
N ASN A 113 -1.00 -17.56 9.01
CA ASN A 113 -1.89 -18.22 9.95
C ASN A 113 -3.32 -17.82 9.60
N VAL A 114 -3.97 -18.61 8.75
CA VAL A 114 -5.42 -18.52 8.49
C VAL A 114 -6.15 -19.74 9.05
#